data_AF-A0A2N1R1J7-F1
#
_entry.id   AF-A0A2N1R1J7-F1
#
_cell.length_a   1.000
_cell.length_b   1.000
_cell.length_c   1.000
_cell.angle_alpha   90.00
_cell.angle_beta   90.00
_cell.angle_gamma   90.00
#
_symmetry.space_group_name_H-M   'P 1'
#
loop_
_entity.id
_entity.type
_entity.pdbx_description
1 polymer ?
#
loop_
_entity_poly.entity_id
_entity_poly.type
_entity_poly.pdbx_seq_one_letter_code
_entity_poly.pdbx_strand_id
1 'polypeptide(L)'
;MIEKFKPRVQRKFVGGYRPKLDGPDKASGKAQYADDLTLKSRFPDMLFAKILRSPYPSARIKKFDKSKAEALPGVVAVMTYLDPEFTSLKLTNAGWTDCVDTVTWDRMMFPFRDRRVLGEYGCWVGDEMGIAVAAETEDIADHALKLIDIEWETRPFVLDPIEAMGKDAPLVHPDLTTSNVLKPDPRGGPDIFEDRGNVDEAFRNADVVVEGSSTFHNATQGSMDNWCCVMQWKGDQLTAWSNHYAADQLRMHISEMLGLPLHKVRAIASYVGGQFGRGDTGDQPFFLVTGLLAMKTGRPVKYRHTRHQSFLNTRQPAIYDFKAGVKKDGTLTALYTKSIGNVGAYADLSMFALKFVPKELGEVLLAHIPNLRMESYGVYANNIPGCMMRGVGNSQYNLILSHIIDAVAEKLGMDPVDFCIKNFAHEWEKLPSASLVAVLREGSKRLGWKEKRHAP
;
A
#
# COMPACT_ATOMS: atom_id res chain seq x y z
N MET A 1 -7.20 39.31 8.90
CA MET A 1 -8.24 38.39 9.43
C MET A 1 -8.69 37.49 8.29
N ILE A 2 -8.62 36.16 8.45
CA ILE A 2 -9.13 35.23 7.43
C ILE A 2 -10.66 35.34 7.43
N GLU A 3 -11.25 35.72 6.31
CA GLU A 3 -12.70 35.79 6.17
C GLU A 3 -13.30 34.39 6.39
N LYS A 4 -14.25 34.26 7.33
CA LYS A 4 -14.90 32.98 7.61
C LYS A 4 -15.68 32.53 6.37
N PHE A 5 -15.51 31.27 5.98
CA PHE A 5 -16.26 30.68 4.86
C PHE A 5 -17.77 30.87 5.06
N LYS A 6 -18.41 31.57 4.12
CA LYS A 6 -19.86 31.71 4.05
C LYS A 6 -20.38 30.73 2.99
N PRO A 7 -21.15 29.70 3.36
CA PRO A 7 -21.68 28.76 2.38
C PRO A 7 -22.66 29.46 1.45
N ARG A 8 -22.66 29.11 0.15
CA ARG A 8 -23.59 29.66 -0.85
C ARG A 8 -25.06 29.46 -0.48
N VAL A 9 -25.36 28.35 0.19
CA VAL A 9 -26.67 28.05 0.76
C VAL A 9 -26.44 27.74 2.23
N GLN A 10 -27.10 28.49 3.11
CA GLN A 10 -27.04 28.20 4.53
C GLN A 10 -27.77 26.89 4.80
N ARG A 11 -26.99 25.84 5.05
CA ARG A 11 -27.52 24.53 5.41
C ARG A 11 -27.40 24.36 6.91
N LYS A 12 -28.45 23.80 7.53
CA LYS A 12 -28.46 23.51 8.97
C LYS A 12 -27.39 22.48 9.34
N PHE A 13 -27.09 21.52 8.45
CA PHE A 13 -26.24 20.35 8.74
C PHE A 13 -24.90 20.35 7.99
N VAL A 14 -24.92 20.55 6.66
CA VAL A 14 -23.74 20.43 5.80
C VAL A 14 -22.92 21.74 5.79
N GLY A 15 -21.61 21.65 5.97
CA GLY A 15 -20.68 22.79 5.88
C GLY A 15 -20.55 23.67 7.13
N GLY A 16 -21.26 23.34 8.21
CA GLY A 16 -21.11 23.97 9.53
C GLY A 16 -20.30 23.12 10.50
N TYR A 17 -19.84 23.71 11.61
CA TYR A 17 -19.18 22.96 12.68
C TYR A 17 -20.17 22.07 13.41
N ARG A 18 -19.81 20.79 13.54
CA ARG A 18 -20.48 19.82 14.41
C ARG A 18 -19.42 18.91 15.02
N PRO A 19 -19.52 18.60 16.33
CA PRO A 19 -18.67 17.55 16.88
C PRO A 19 -18.96 16.26 16.13
N LYS A 20 -17.91 15.46 15.89
CA LYS A 20 -18.09 14.13 15.34
C LYS A 20 -18.89 13.28 16.33
N LEU A 21 -19.73 12.38 15.83
CA LEU A 21 -20.57 11.50 16.66
C LEU A 21 -19.72 10.67 17.64
N ASP A 22 -18.55 10.23 17.19
CA ASP A 22 -17.57 9.46 17.95
C ASP A 22 -16.54 10.33 18.71
N GLY A 23 -16.66 11.66 18.62
CA GLY A 23 -15.72 12.59 19.24
C GLY A 23 -15.67 12.45 20.77
N PRO A 24 -16.80 12.46 21.50
CA PRO A 24 -16.83 12.31 22.95
C PRO A 24 -16.21 11.00 23.44
N ASP A 25 -16.46 9.87 22.76
CA ASP A 25 -15.92 8.57 23.15
C ASP A 25 -14.40 8.52 23.02
N LYS A 26 -13.87 9.07 21.92
CA LYS A 26 -12.42 9.19 21.70
C LYS A 26 -11.76 10.11 22.71
N ALA A 27 -12.35 11.28 22.97
CA ALA A 27 -11.79 12.26 23.90
C ALA A 27 -11.83 11.81 25.37
N SER A 28 -12.80 10.96 25.74
CA SER A 28 -12.95 10.45 27.11
C SER A 28 -12.28 9.11 27.37
N GLY A 29 -11.65 8.49 26.36
CA GLY A 29 -11.06 7.15 26.46
C GLY A 29 -12.08 6.00 26.51
N LYS A 30 -13.35 6.27 26.17
CA LYS A 30 -14.42 5.25 26.10
C LYS A 30 -14.45 4.50 24.77
N ALA A 31 -13.84 5.06 23.72
CA ALA A 31 -13.69 4.38 22.45
C ALA A 31 -12.90 3.08 22.63
N GLN A 32 -13.50 1.95 22.25
CA GLN A 32 -12.88 0.63 22.35
C GLN A 32 -12.25 0.22 21.03
N TYR A 33 -10.93 0.13 21.00
CA TYR A 33 -10.16 -0.36 19.86
C TYR A 33 -10.07 -1.88 19.88
N ALA A 34 -9.54 -2.49 18.81
CA ALA A 34 -9.49 -3.94 18.70
C ALA A 34 -8.71 -4.59 19.87
N ASP A 35 -7.62 -3.96 20.31
CA ASP A 35 -6.81 -4.44 21.44
C ASP A 35 -7.63 -4.42 22.77
N ASP A 36 -8.45 -3.39 22.99
CA ASP A 36 -9.32 -3.23 24.18
C ASP A 36 -10.49 -4.24 24.20
N LEU A 37 -10.97 -4.62 23.01
CA LEU A 37 -12.06 -5.58 22.85
C LEU A 37 -11.59 -7.03 22.95
N THR A 38 -10.27 -7.26 22.89
CA THR A 38 -9.66 -8.59 22.78
C THR A 38 -8.75 -8.89 23.97
N LEU A 39 -9.22 -8.55 25.17
CA LEU A 39 -8.54 -8.83 26.44
C LEU A 39 -8.87 -10.23 26.95
N LYS A 40 -7.99 -10.80 27.79
CA LYS A 40 -8.24 -12.09 28.46
C LYS A 40 -9.52 -12.09 29.30
N SER A 41 -9.94 -10.94 29.84
CA SER A 41 -11.23 -10.84 30.56
C SER A 41 -12.45 -11.16 29.69
N ARG A 42 -12.34 -10.99 28.37
CA ARG A 42 -13.39 -11.32 27.38
C ARG A 42 -13.14 -12.67 26.69
N PHE A 43 -11.88 -13.07 26.58
CA PHE A 43 -11.44 -14.36 26.02
C PHE A 43 -10.50 -15.07 27.01
N PRO A 44 -11.03 -15.73 28.06
CA PRO A 44 -10.21 -16.27 29.16
C PRO A 44 -9.17 -17.30 28.73
N ASP A 45 -9.48 -18.08 27.71
CA ASP A 45 -8.66 -19.12 27.12
C ASP A 45 -7.85 -18.65 25.91
N MET A 46 -7.78 -17.34 25.65
CA MET A 46 -7.06 -16.79 24.50
C MET A 46 -5.56 -17.10 24.51
N LEU A 47 -5.05 -17.50 23.35
CA LEU A 47 -3.64 -17.68 23.05
C LEU A 47 -3.08 -16.49 22.27
N PHE A 48 -1.76 -16.36 22.25
CA PHE A 48 -1.02 -15.34 21.52
C PHE A 48 -0.18 -16.00 20.45
N ALA A 49 -0.30 -15.49 19.23
CA ALA A 49 0.44 -15.95 18.07
C ALA A 49 1.70 -15.13 17.82
N LYS A 50 2.76 -15.81 17.39
CA LYS A 50 3.93 -15.20 16.76
C LYS A 50 4.28 -15.98 15.49
N ILE A 51 4.77 -15.26 14.49
CA ILE A 51 5.18 -15.83 13.21
C ILE A 51 6.69 -15.56 13.07
N LEU A 52 7.44 -16.59 12.68
CA LEU A 52 8.86 -16.47 12.38
C LEU A 52 9.05 -15.43 11.26
N ARG A 53 10.07 -14.59 11.43
CA ARG A 53 10.44 -13.59 10.43
C ARG A 53 11.83 -13.88 9.89
N SER A 54 12.01 -13.72 8.59
CA SER A 54 13.31 -13.89 7.95
C SER A 54 14.33 -12.91 8.54
N PRO A 55 15.50 -13.39 9.00
CA PRO A 55 16.61 -12.51 9.37
C PRO A 55 17.45 -12.08 8.14
N TYR A 56 17.16 -12.60 6.94
CA TYR A 56 17.95 -12.38 5.73
C TYR A 56 17.13 -11.72 4.61
N PRO A 57 17.76 -10.94 3.71
CA PRO A 57 17.10 -10.39 2.52
C PRO A 57 16.58 -11.46 1.55
N SER A 58 17.30 -12.59 1.44
CA SER A 58 16.87 -13.74 0.64
C SER A 58 17.40 -15.02 1.27
N ALA A 59 16.51 -15.88 1.74
CA ALA A 59 16.89 -17.18 2.29
C ALA A 59 15.77 -18.20 2.16
N ARG A 60 16.14 -19.47 2.27
CA ARG A 60 15.21 -20.60 2.43
C ARG A 60 15.49 -21.31 3.76
N ILE A 61 14.44 -21.80 4.40
CA ILE A 61 14.58 -22.78 5.49
C ILE A 61 15.01 -24.10 4.86
N LYS A 62 16.28 -24.50 5.08
CA LYS A 62 16.80 -25.76 4.56
C LYS A 62 16.37 -26.93 5.45
N LYS A 63 16.43 -26.72 6.76
CA LYS A 63 16.00 -27.68 7.79
C LYS A 63 15.67 -26.92 9.07
N PHE A 64 14.79 -27.47 9.89
CA PHE A 64 14.52 -26.94 11.22
C PHE A 64 14.19 -28.07 12.20
N ASP A 65 14.40 -27.81 13.50
CA ASP A 65 13.90 -28.61 14.61
C ASP A 65 13.10 -27.72 15.57
N LYS A 66 11.83 -28.06 15.76
CA LYS A 66 10.89 -27.35 16.64
C LYS A 66 10.63 -28.05 17.96
N SER A 67 11.29 -29.17 18.24
CA SER A 67 11.04 -30.01 19.42
C SER A 67 11.17 -29.24 20.74
N LYS A 68 12.18 -28.38 20.87
CA LYS A 68 12.37 -27.52 22.06
C LYS A 68 11.27 -26.48 22.22
N ALA A 69 10.78 -25.93 21.12
CA ALA A 69 9.67 -24.97 21.13
C ALA A 69 8.35 -25.66 21.53
N GLU A 70 8.09 -26.85 21.01
CA GLU A 70 6.91 -27.66 21.37
C GLU A 70 6.93 -28.13 22.83
N ALA A 71 8.13 -28.40 23.37
CA ALA A 71 8.30 -28.80 24.77
C ALA A 71 8.25 -27.63 25.77
N LEU A 72 8.27 -26.37 25.30
CA LEU A 72 8.27 -25.20 26.18
C LEU A 72 6.91 -25.07 26.90
N PRO A 73 6.87 -25.04 28.25
CA PRO A 73 5.61 -24.89 28.98
C PRO A 73 4.83 -23.64 28.58
N GLY A 74 3.54 -23.82 28.29
CA GLY A 74 2.64 -22.77 27.82
C GLY A 74 2.58 -22.61 26.30
N VAL A 75 3.40 -23.31 25.53
CA VAL A 75 3.20 -23.46 24.08
C VAL A 75 2.08 -24.47 23.85
N VAL A 76 1.12 -24.12 22.99
CA VAL A 76 -0.06 -24.96 22.70
C VAL A 76 -0.01 -25.52 21.29
N ALA A 77 0.50 -24.77 20.32
CA ALA A 77 0.70 -25.25 18.97
C ALA A 77 1.90 -24.58 18.30
N VAL A 78 2.61 -25.37 17.48
CA VAL A 78 3.62 -24.89 16.53
C VAL A 78 3.26 -25.45 15.15
N MET A 79 2.72 -24.58 14.30
CA MET A 79 2.42 -24.90 12.90
C MET A 79 3.54 -24.41 11.99
N THR A 80 3.70 -25.07 10.86
CA THR A 80 4.77 -24.87 9.89
C THR A 80 4.19 -24.83 8.49
N TYR A 81 4.96 -24.31 7.53
CA TYR A 81 4.59 -24.30 6.11
C TYR A 81 4.36 -25.70 5.52
N LEU A 82 4.77 -26.77 6.21
CA LEU A 82 4.57 -28.16 5.82
C LEU A 82 3.23 -28.74 6.27
N ASP A 83 2.53 -28.07 7.19
CA ASP A 83 1.22 -28.55 7.64
C ASP A 83 0.20 -28.51 6.48
N PRO A 84 -0.69 -29.52 6.35
CA PRO A 84 -1.70 -29.61 5.28
C PRO A 84 -2.55 -28.35 5.13
N GLU A 85 -2.84 -27.69 6.26
CA GLU A 85 -3.61 -26.45 6.35
C GLU A 85 -2.94 -25.28 5.61
N PHE A 86 -1.61 -25.27 5.47
CA PHE A 86 -0.86 -24.25 4.72
C PHE A 86 -0.50 -24.69 3.30
N THR A 87 -0.10 -25.95 3.11
CA THR A 87 0.28 -26.48 1.80
C THR A 87 -0.88 -26.52 0.79
N SER A 88 -2.12 -26.61 1.28
CA SER A 88 -3.34 -26.56 0.45
C SER A 88 -3.77 -25.14 0.06
N LEU A 89 -3.19 -24.10 0.67
CA LEU A 89 -3.54 -22.72 0.34
C LEU A 89 -2.92 -22.29 -0.98
N LYS A 90 -3.71 -21.55 -1.75
CA LYS A 90 -3.24 -20.91 -2.98
C LYS A 90 -2.23 -19.80 -2.67
N LEU A 91 -1.44 -19.42 -3.67
CA LEU A 91 -0.70 -18.16 -3.61
C LEU A 91 -1.67 -16.97 -3.62
N THR A 92 -1.26 -15.86 -3.03
CA THR A 92 -2.03 -14.63 -2.91
C THR A 92 -1.10 -13.43 -3.14
N ASN A 93 -1.65 -12.22 -3.14
CA ASN A 93 -0.93 -10.94 -3.02
C ASN A 93 -1.90 -9.91 -2.45
N ALA A 94 -1.43 -8.74 -1.99
CA ALA A 94 -2.31 -7.76 -1.37
C ALA A 94 -3.19 -6.95 -2.37
N GLY A 95 -3.52 -7.50 -3.54
CA GLY A 95 -4.17 -6.81 -4.67
C GLY A 95 -5.55 -7.38 -5.03
N TRP A 96 -6.37 -7.73 -4.04
CA TRP A 96 -7.64 -8.41 -4.27
C TRP A 96 -8.71 -7.51 -4.89
N THR A 97 -9.00 -6.35 -4.32
CA THR A 97 -10.17 -5.53 -4.68
C THR A 97 -9.78 -4.12 -5.13
N ASP A 98 -10.66 -3.45 -5.88
CA ASP A 98 -10.51 -2.07 -6.37
C ASP A 98 -11.14 -1.02 -5.43
N CYS A 99 -11.23 -1.34 -4.13
CA CYS A 99 -11.88 -0.54 -3.09
C CYS A 99 -13.41 -0.36 -3.25
N VAL A 100 -14.02 -0.76 -4.37
CA VAL A 100 -15.46 -0.62 -4.63
C VAL A 100 -16.17 -1.97 -4.74
N ASP A 101 -15.53 -2.97 -5.36
CA ASP A 101 -16.10 -4.29 -5.56
C ASP A 101 -15.29 -5.39 -4.84
N THR A 102 -15.98 -6.24 -4.07
CA THR A 102 -15.39 -7.46 -3.54
C THR A 102 -15.38 -8.56 -4.61
N VAL A 103 -14.20 -9.02 -4.99
CA VAL A 103 -14.00 -10.05 -6.03
C VAL A 103 -13.41 -11.34 -5.46
N THR A 104 -13.61 -12.45 -6.17
CA THR A 104 -13.07 -13.77 -5.82
C THR A 104 -11.58 -13.88 -6.11
N TRP A 105 -10.93 -14.94 -5.61
CA TRP A 105 -9.50 -15.22 -5.86
C TRP A 105 -9.13 -15.30 -7.36
N ASP A 106 -10.05 -15.77 -8.20
CA ASP A 106 -9.85 -15.84 -9.66
C ASP A 106 -10.01 -14.51 -10.38
N ARG A 107 -10.64 -13.53 -9.71
CA ARG A 107 -10.95 -12.20 -10.26
C ARG A 107 -10.20 -11.08 -9.55
N MET A 108 -9.14 -11.41 -8.80
CA MET A 108 -8.28 -10.41 -8.15
C MET A 108 -7.91 -9.30 -9.12
N MET A 109 -7.94 -8.07 -8.62
CA MET A 109 -7.59 -6.89 -9.40
C MET A 109 -6.19 -7.01 -10.01
N PHE A 110 -5.21 -7.45 -9.22
CA PHE A 110 -3.83 -7.65 -9.66
C PHE A 110 -3.39 -9.09 -9.35
N PRO A 111 -3.51 -10.04 -10.29
CA PRO A 111 -3.33 -11.46 -10.04
C PRO A 111 -1.86 -11.90 -10.09
N PHE A 112 -0.95 -11.18 -9.41
CA PHE A 112 0.47 -11.53 -9.38
C PHE A 112 0.73 -12.83 -8.62
N ARG A 113 -0.04 -13.09 -7.54
CA ARG A 113 -0.03 -14.36 -6.80
C ARG A 113 1.39 -14.78 -6.43
N ASP A 114 2.14 -13.84 -5.87
CA ASP A 114 3.57 -13.90 -5.61
C ASP A 114 3.90 -14.15 -4.13
N ARG A 115 2.87 -14.23 -3.28
CA ARG A 115 3.01 -14.40 -1.83
C ARG A 115 2.40 -15.71 -1.35
N ARG A 116 3.20 -16.46 -0.59
CA ARG A 116 2.73 -17.60 0.19
C ARG A 116 2.15 -17.09 1.51
N VAL A 117 1.07 -17.73 1.99
CA VAL A 117 0.50 -17.39 3.31
C VAL A 117 1.50 -17.70 4.43
N LEU A 118 2.12 -18.88 4.33
CA LEU A 118 3.27 -19.29 5.13
C LEU A 118 4.13 -20.20 4.23
N GLY A 119 5.38 -19.83 3.96
CA GLY A 119 6.25 -20.56 3.04
C GLY A 119 7.69 -20.67 3.56
N GLU A 120 8.50 -21.52 2.92
CA GLU A 120 9.90 -21.75 3.32
C GLU A 120 10.87 -20.65 2.90
N TYR A 121 10.42 -19.68 2.09
CA TYR A 121 11.23 -18.61 1.54
C TYR A 121 10.99 -17.29 2.25
N GLY A 122 12.07 -16.62 2.65
CA GLY A 122 12.08 -15.23 3.06
C GLY A 122 12.66 -14.39 1.92
N CYS A 123 11.90 -13.39 1.47
CA CYS A 123 12.25 -12.55 0.33
C CYS A 123 12.67 -11.12 0.73
N TRP A 124 12.69 -10.80 2.03
CA TRP A 124 13.24 -9.58 2.61
C TRP A 124 13.51 -9.74 4.12
N VAL A 125 14.28 -8.83 4.73
CA VAL A 125 14.54 -8.86 6.18
C VAL A 125 13.29 -8.46 6.96
N GLY A 126 12.68 -9.41 7.68
CA GLY A 126 11.43 -9.22 8.40
C GLY A 126 10.24 -9.97 7.79
N ASP A 127 10.44 -10.69 6.70
CA ASP A 127 9.39 -11.42 5.99
C ASP A 127 8.75 -12.51 6.84
N GLU A 128 7.42 -12.55 6.90
CA GLU A 128 6.68 -13.55 7.67
C GLU A 128 6.75 -14.90 6.93
N MET A 129 7.35 -15.91 7.55
CA MET A 129 7.65 -17.16 6.85
C MET A 129 7.69 -18.37 7.77
N GLY A 130 7.53 -19.55 7.17
CA GLY A 130 7.97 -20.83 7.71
C GLY A 130 7.16 -21.39 8.87
N ILE A 131 7.07 -20.68 10.00
CA ILE A 131 6.65 -21.24 11.28
C ILE A 131 5.82 -20.22 12.05
N ALA A 132 4.73 -20.69 12.67
CA ALA A 132 3.89 -19.90 13.54
C ALA A 132 3.62 -20.65 14.85
N VAL A 133 3.68 -19.93 15.97
CA VAL A 133 3.49 -20.46 17.33
C VAL A 133 2.26 -19.83 17.95
N ALA A 134 1.46 -20.61 18.67
CA ALA A 134 0.45 -20.13 19.60
C ALA A 134 0.77 -20.57 21.04
N ALA A 135 0.81 -19.62 21.97
CA ALA A 135 1.13 -19.86 23.38
C ALA A 135 0.22 -19.06 24.34
N GLU A 136 0.27 -19.38 25.63
CA GLU A 136 -0.58 -18.76 26.66
C GLU A 136 -0.28 -17.28 26.92
N THR A 137 0.91 -16.81 26.53
CA THR A 137 1.33 -15.41 26.61
C THR A 137 2.15 -15.01 25.38
N GLU A 138 2.21 -13.70 25.11
CA GLU A 138 3.00 -13.15 24.01
C GLU A 138 4.51 -13.46 24.17
N ASP A 139 5.02 -13.42 25.41
CA ASP A 139 6.43 -13.69 25.71
C ASP A 139 6.81 -15.16 25.51
N ILE A 140 5.93 -16.11 25.88
CA ILE A 140 6.17 -17.54 25.65
C ILE A 140 6.18 -17.82 24.14
N ALA A 141 5.27 -17.22 23.36
CA ALA A 141 5.25 -17.39 21.91
C ALA A 141 6.53 -16.83 21.25
N ASP A 142 7.02 -15.67 21.72
CA ASP A 142 8.27 -15.07 21.24
C ASP A 142 9.50 -15.91 21.62
N HIS A 143 9.54 -16.42 22.86
CA HIS A 143 10.61 -17.30 23.32
C HIS A 143 10.63 -18.63 22.56
N ALA A 144 9.46 -19.24 22.31
CA ALA A 144 9.33 -20.47 21.57
C ALA A 144 9.96 -20.36 20.16
N LEU A 145 9.73 -19.25 19.44
CA LEU A 145 10.36 -19.03 18.13
C LEU A 145 11.90 -19.02 18.20
N LYS A 146 12.48 -18.52 19.29
CA LYS A 146 13.94 -18.48 19.51
C LYS A 146 14.53 -19.85 19.84
N LEU A 147 13.71 -20.80 20.29
CA LEU A 147 14.13 -22.17 20.60
C LEU A 147 14.12 -23.09 19.38
N ILE A 148 13.62 -22.62 18.23
CA ILE A 148 13.62 -23.39 16.99
C ILE A 148 15.01 -23.31 16.38
N ASP A 149 15.65 -24.46 16.23
CA ASP A 149 16.95 -24.56 15.57
C ASP A 149 16.72 -24.58 14.06
N ILE A 150 17.16 -23.54 13.35
CA ILE A 150 16.93 -23.40 11.90
C ILE A 150 18.26 -23.38 11.15
N GLU A 151 18.41 -24.28 10.18
CA GLU A 151 19.45 -24.24 9.17
C GLU A 151 18.96 -23.42 7.97
N TRP A 152 19.65 -22.32 7.70
CA TRP A 152 19.31 -21.39 6.62
C TRP A 152 20.16 -21.65 5.38
N GLU A 153 19.51 -21.58 4.22
CA GLU A 153 20.17 -21.48 2.92
C GLU A 153 20.03 -20.04 2.43
N THR A 154 21.06 -19.21 2.66
CA THR A 154 21.08 -17.83 2.16
C THR A 154 21.25 -17.80 0.64
N ARG A 155 20.55 -16.91 -0.03
CA ARG A 155 20.58 -16.78 -1.49
C ARG A 155 21.04 -15.39 -1.92
N PRO A 156 21.52 -15.22 -3.17
CA PRO A 156 21.76 -13.91 -3.74
C PRO A 156 20.49 -13.04 -3.67
N PHE A 157 20.68 -11.73 -3.52
CA PHE A 157 19.60 -10.75 -3.40
C PHE A 157 19.95 -9.48 -4.17
N VAL A 158 18.94 -8.67 -4.49
CA VAL A 158 19.08 -7.37 -5.14
C VAL A 158 18.21 -6.34 -4.43
N LEU A 159 18.74 -5.13 -4.20
CA LEU A 159 18.04 -4.06 -3.48
C LEU A 159 17.76 -2.83 -4.34
N ASP A 160 18.57 -2.61 -5.38
CA ASP A 160 18.36 -1.52 -6.32
C ASP A 160 17.39 -1.97 -7.43
N PRO A 161 16.29 -1.25 -7.65
CA PRO A 161 15.29 -1.65 -8.64
C PRO A 161 15.81 -1.52 -10.09
N ILE A 162 16.79 -0.67 -10.38
CA ILE A 162 17.38 -0.57 -11.73
C ILE A 162 18.26 -1.79 -11.97
N GLU A 163 19.11 -2.16 -11.00
CA GLU A 163 19.91 -3.39 -11.08
C GLU A 163 19.02 -4.64 -11.20
N ALA A 164 17.90 -4.68 -10.47
CA ALA A 164 16.95 -5.80 -10.49
C ALA A 164 16.31 -6.03 -11.87
N MET A 165 16.22 -5.01 -12.73
CA MET A 165 15.74 -5.14 -14.11
C MET A 165 16.74 -5.86 -15.03
N GLY A 166 18.00 -6.01 -14.60
CA GLY A 166 19.04 -6.68 -15.36
C GLY A 166 18.73 -8.16 -15.61
N LYS A 167 19.13 -8.68 -16.77
CA LYS A 167 18.88 -10.09 -17.15
C LYS A 167 19.56 -11.10 -16.23
N ASP A 168 20.69 -10.71 -15.65
CA ASP A 168 21.51 -11.54 -14.75
C ASP A 168 21.28 -11.20 -13.27
N ALA A 169 20.30 -10.34 -12.97
CA ALA A 169 19.99 -9.98 -11.59
C ALA A 169 19.42 -11.18 -10.81
N PRO A 170 19.77 -11.34 -9.52
CA PRO A 170 19.11 -12.32 -8.67
C PRO A 170 17.59 -12.15 -8.71
N LEU A 171 16.87 -13.24 -8.99
CA LEU A 171 15.41 -13.24 -8.97
C LEU A 171 14.91 -13.26 -7.53
N VAL A 172 13.94 -12.39 -7.20
CA VAL A 172 13.28 -12.40 -5.89
C VAL A 172 12.42 -13.66 -5.72
N HIS A 173 11.71 -14.04 -6.79
CA HIS A 173 10.83 -15.23 -6.83
C HIS A 173 11.24 -16.19 -7.96
N PRO A 174 12.40 -16.88 -7.83
CA PRO A 174 12.91 -17.76 -8.90
C PRO A 174 11.94 -18.90 -9.26
N ASP A 175 11.06 -19.29 -8.33
CA ASP A 175 10.10 -20.38 -8.52
C ASP A 175 8.79 -19.90 -9.16
N LEU A 176 8.56 -18.58 -9.27
CA LEU A 176 7.29 -17.98 -9.72
C LEU A 176 7.43 -17.12 -10.99
N THR A 177 8.61 -16.54 -11.23
CA THR A 177 8.86 -15.65 -12.37
C THR A 177 10.27 -15.82 -12.92
N THR A 178 10.45 -15.43 -14.18
CA THR A 178 11.74 -15.40 -14.88
C THR A 178 12.32 -13.99 -15.00
N SER A 179 11.65 -13.00 -14.42
CA SER A 179 12.06 -11.59 -14.42
C SER A 179 11.57 -10.90 -13.16
N ASN A 180 12.35 -9.96 -12.62
CA ASN A 180 11.93 -9.09 -11.53
C ASN A 180 11.00 -7.97 -12.01
N VAL A 181 10.88 -7.72 -13.32
CA VAL A 181 9.91 -6.76 -13.86
C VAL A 181 8.52 -7.40 -13.87
N LEU A 182 7.55 -6.76 -13.21
CA LEU A 182 6.17 -7.19 -13.19
C LEU A 182 5.60 -7.23 -14.60
N LYS A 183 4.87 -8.30 -14.90
CA LYS A 183 4.16 -8.44 -16.17
C LYS A 183 3.04 -7.39 -16.26
N PRO A 184 2.72 -6.92 -17.47
CA PRO A 184 1.47 -6.20 -17.72
C PRO A 184 0.27 -6.98 -17.19
N ASP A 185 -0.67 -6.27 -16.55
CA ASP A 185 -1.90 -6.85 -16.01
C ASP A 185 -3.14 -6.19 -16.63
N PRO A 186 -4.34 -6.80 -16.54
CA PRO A 186 -5.56 -6.29 -17.18
C PRO A 186 -6.03 -4.91 -16.70
N ARG A 187 -5.62 -4.45 -15.51
CA ARG A 187 -6.03 -3.17 -14.92
C ARG A 187 -4.97 -2.09 -15.12
N GLY A 188 -3.70 -2.43 -14.86
CA GLY A 188 -2.56 -1.54 -15.07
C GLY A 188 -2.20 -1.34 -16.54
N GLY A 189 -2.53 -2.31 -17.39
CA GLY A 189 -2.25 -2.27 -18.82
C GLY A 189 -0.77 -2.53 -19.18
N PRO A 190 -0.37 -2.28 -20.43
CA PRO A 190 1.03 -2.36 -20.88
C PRO A 190 1.95 -1.42 -20.09
N ASP A 191 3.27 -1.55 -20.27
CA ASP A 191 4.23 -0.67 -19.58
C ASP A 191 4.10 0.79 -20.01
N ILE A 192 3.90 1.03 -21.30
CA ILE A 192 3.42 2.32 -21.83
C ILE A 192 1.90 2.31 -21.71
N PHE A 193 1.38 2.87 -20.62
CA PHE A 193 -0.05 2.81 -20.29
C PHE A 193 -0.86 4.00 -20.81
N GLU A 194 -0.18 5.06 -21.25
CA GLU A 194 -0.74 6.18 -22.01
C GLU A 194 0.20 6.57 -23.15
N ASP A 195 -0.30 6.62 -24.39
CA ASP A 195 0.45 7.07 -25.56
C ASP A 195 -0.50 7.84 -26.50
N ARG A 196 -0.33 9.16 -26.55
CA ARG A 196 -1.17 10.11 -27.29
C ARG A 196 -0.28 11.01 -28.15
N GLY A 197 -0.63 11.16 -29.42
CA GLY A 197 0.08 12.04 -30.35
C GLY A 197 1.48 11.54 -30.72
N ASN A 198 2.37 12.46 -31.08
CA ASN A 198 3.77 12.17 -31.42
C ASN A 198 4.71 12.97 -30.51
N VAL A 199 5.03 12.38 -29.36
CA VAL A 199 5.84 13.01 -28.32
C VAL A 199 7.24 13.37 -28.82
N ASP A 200 7.86 12.50 -29.62
CA ASP A 200 9.20 12.73 -30.16
C ASP A 200 9.26 13.92 -31.13
N GLU A 201 8.25 14.07 -31.98
CA GLU A 201 8.11 15.24 -32.85
C GLU A 201 7.77 16.50 -32.06
N ALA A 202 6.89 16.40 -31.08
CA ALA A 202 6.48 17.53 -30.25
C ALA A 202 7.65 18.09 -29.42
N PHE A 203 8.58 17.25 -28.96
CA PHE A 203 9.81 17.72 -28.32
C PHE A 203 10.77 18.39 -29.30
N ARG A 204 10.88 17.91 -30.54
CA ARG A 204 11.70 18.57 -31.58
C ARG A 204 11.15 19.95 -31.95
N ASN A 205 9.84 20.11 -31.90
CA ASN A 205 9.14 21.35 -32.27
C ASN A 205 8.86 22.29 -31.08
N ALA A 206 9.24 21.91 -29.86
CA ALA A 206 9.08 22.73 -28.67
C ALA A 206 10.10 23.88 -28.65
N ASP A 207 9.68 25.07 -28.21
CA ASP A 207 10.59 26.20 -28.04
C ASP A 207 11.50 26.04 -26.82
N VAL A 208 10.97 25.41 -25.76
CA VAL A 208 11.68 25.11 -24.53
C VAL A 208 11.40 23.67 -24.13
N VAL A 209 12.46 22.95 -23.77
CA VAL A 209 12.39 21.60 -23.20
C VAL A 209 13.02 21.61 -21.82
N VAL A 210 12.34 20.99 -20.86
CA VAL A 210 12.82 20.76 -19.50
C VAL A 210 12.77 19.27 -19.20
N GLU A 211 13.85 18.77 -18.61
CA GLU A 211 14.00 17.40 -18.16
C GLU A 211 14.36 17.41 -16.69
N GLY A 212 13.92 16.40 -15.96
CA GLY A 212 14.25 16.24 -14.55
C GLY A 212 13.90 14.85 -14.06
N SER A 213 14.59 14.42 -13.01
CA SER A 213 14.30 13.16 -12.35
C SER A 213 14.15 13.34 -10.85
N SER A 214 13.47 12.41 -10.20
CA SER A 214 13.33 12.38 -8.75
C SER A 214 13.31 10.95 -8.24
N THR A 215 13.68 10.79 -6.97
CA THR A 215 13.49 9.54 -6.24
C THR A 215 12.63 9.82 -5.02
N PHE A 216 11.53 9.10 -4.89
CA PHE A 216 10.68 9.14 -3.72
C PHE A 216 10.99 7.95 -2.81
N HIS A 217 11.22 8.22 -1.52
CA HIS A 217 11.60 7.23 -0.52
C HIS A 217 10.40 6.40 -0.02
N ASN A 218 10.68 5.31 0.70
CA ASN A 218 9.68 4.41 1.30
C ASN A 218 9.15 4.94 2.65
N ALA A 219 8.25 5.93 2.59
CA ALA A 219 7.61 6.47 3.80
C ALA A 219 6.71 5.44 4.51
N THR A 220 6.65 5.48 5.84
CA THR A 220 5.70 4.68 6.64
C THR A 220 4.42 5.45 6.92
N GLN A 221 3.29 4.76 7.11
CA GLN A 221 2.01 5.37 7.47
C GLN A 221 2.06 6.04 8.86
N GLY A 222 2.95 5.61 9.75
CA GLY A 222 3.11 6.23 11.08
C GLY A 222 1.89 6.08 11.99
N SER A 223 0.97 5.15 11.70
CA SER A 223 -0.22 4.83 12.50
C SER A 223 0.13 4.64 13.96
N MET A 224 -0.64 5.21 14.90
CA MET A 224 -0.42 4.98 16.34
C MET A 224 -0.86 3.58 16.77
N ASP A 225 -1.87 3.04 16.11
CA ASP A 225 -2.43 1.71 16.39
C ASP A 225 -1.66 0.62 15.62
N ASN A 226 -1.14 -0.35 16.37
CA ASN A 226 -0.42 -1.49 15.80
C ASN A 226 -1.43 -2.50 15.24
N TRP A 227 -1.08 -3.25 14.19
CA TRP A 227 -1.95 -4.32 13.71
C TRP A 227 -2.32 -5.29 14.83
N CYS A 228 -3.61 -5.60 14.95
CA CYS A 228 -4.13 -6.52 15.95
C CYS A 228 -5.32 -7.28 15.38
N CYS A 229 -5.35 -8.60 15.62
CA CYS A 229 -6.53 -9.41 15.37
C CYS A 229 -6.72 -10.50 16.42
N VAL A 230 -7.97 -10.93 16.61
CA VAL A 230 -8.32 -12.18 17.28
C VAL A 230 -9.20 -13.00 16.36
N MET A 231 -8.86 -14.27 16.22
CA MET A 231 -9.61 -15.27 15.48
C MET A 231 -10.20 -16.28 16.45
N GLN A 232 -11.50 -16.59 16.31
CA GLN A 232 -12.18 -17.61 17.09
C GLN A 232 -13.07 -18.47 16.20
N TRP A 233 -12.97 -19.78 16.37
CA TRP A 233 -13.89 -20.73 15.77
C TRP A 233 -14.97 -21.16 16.76
N LYS A 234 -16.20 -21.26 16.27
CA LYS A 234 -17.34 -21.91 16.96
C LYS A 234 -17.97 -22.89 15.99
N GLY A 235 -17.68 -24.17 16.16
CA GLY A 235 -17.97 -25.17 15.12
C GLY A 235 -17.26 -24.79 13.83
N ASP A 236 -18.02 -24.62 12.75
CA ASP A 236 -17.52 -24.24 11.42
C ASP A 236 -17.59 -22.73 11.14
N GLN A 237 -17.90 -21.91 12.15
CA GLN A 237 -17.97 -20.44 12.01
C GLN A 237 -16.73 -19.77 12.57
N LEU A 238 -16.12 -18.90 11.76
CA LEU A 238 -14.97 -18.08 12.14
C LEU A 238 -15.40 -16.63 12.40
N THR A 239 -15.11 -16.11 13.59
CA THR A 239 -15.22 -14.68 13.90
C THR A 239 -13.83 -14.05 14.03
N ALA A 240 -13.63 -12.94 13.31
CA ALA A 240 -12.42 -12.14 13.27
C ALA A 240 -12.67 -10.76 13.89
N TRP A 241 -12.07 -10.46 15.03
CA TRP A 241 -11.99 -9.09 15.55
C TRP A 241 -10.69 -8.48 15.06
N SER A 242 -10.72 -7.32 14.41
CA SER A 242 -9.50 -6.64 13.98
C SER A 242 -9.64 -5.12 14.02
N ASN A 243 -8.51 -4.43 13.91
CA ASN A 243 -8.46 -2.99 13.66
C ASN A 243 -8.30 -2.65 12.17
N HIS A 244 -8.69 -3.56 11.27
CA HIS A 244 -8.76 -3.29 9.84
C HIS A 244 -10.02 -2.47 9.49
N TYR A 245 -9.90 -1.39 8.72
CA TYR A 245 -11.09 -0.60 8.37
C TYR A 245 -11.98 -1.27 7.32
N ALA A 246 -11.44 -2.19 6.52
CA ALA A 246 -12.14 -2.81 5.40
C ALA A 246 -12.63 -4.22 5.82
N ALA A 247 -13.59 -4.24 6.76
CA ALA A 247 -14.06 -5.47 7.39
C ALA A 247 -14.61 -6.49 6.38
N ASP A 248 -15.33 -6.04 5.35
CA ASP A 248 -15.89 -6.92 4.33
C ASP A 248 -14.80 -7.51 3.43
N GLN A 249 -13.73 -6.76 3.13
CA GLN A 249 -12.57 -7.27 2.38
C GLN A 249 -11.84 -8.34 3.18
N LEU A 250 -11.61 -8.13 4.49
CA LEU A 250 -11.05 -9.17 5.37
C LEU A 250 -11.94 -10.42 5.40
N ARG A 251 -13.27 -10.24 5.50
CA ARG A 251 -14.24 -11.34 5.51
C ARG A 251 -14.14 -12.16 4.22
N MET A 252 -14.08 -11.50 3.08
CA MET A 252 -13.94 -12.12 1.76
C MET A 252 -12.60 -12.82 1.60
N HIS A 253 -11.49 -12.19 1.98
CA HIS A 253 -10.16 -12.77 1.91
C HIS A 253 -10.08 -14.08 2.70
N ILE A 254 -10.58 -14.09 3.94
CA ILE A 254 -10.67 -15.29 4.77
C ILE A 254 -11.57 -16.35 4.12
N SER A 255 -12.75 -15.95 3.64
CA SER A 255 -13.72 -16.84 2.99
C SER A 255 -13.10 -17.57 1.80
N GLU A 256 -12.47 -16.83 0.90
CA GLU A 256 -11.90 -17.35 -0.34
C GLU A 256 -10.66 -18.20 -0.09
N MET A 257 -9.77 -17.76 0.80
CA MET A 257 -8.51 -18.46 1.06
C MET A 257 -8.70 -19.74 1.88
N LEU A 258 -9.65 -19.76 2.81
CA LEU A 258 -9.96 -20.94 3.63
C LEU A 258 -11.09 -21.81 3.03
N GLY A 259 -11.64 -21.44 1.88
CA GLY A 259 -12.72 -22.21 1.23
C GLY A 259 -14.03 -22.23 2.03
N LEU A 260 -14.29 -21.20 2.83
CA LEU A 260 -15.48 -21.10 3.68
C LEU A 260 -16.60 -20.37 2.94
N PRO A 261 -17.87 -20.79 3.10
CA PRO A 261 -19.00 -19.96 2.68
C PRO A 261 -19.00 -18.61 3.41
N LEU A 262 -19.30 -17.53 2.71
CA LEU A 262 -19.18 -16.17 3.25
C LEU A 262 -19.99 -15.92 4.54
N HIS A 263 -21.12 -16.60 4.73
CA HIS A 263 -21.95 -16.51 5.93
C HIS A 263 -21.35 -17.23 7.16
N LYS A 264 -20.30 -18.04 6.97
CA LYS A 264 -19.53 -18.69 8.04
C LYS A 264 -18.38 -17.82 8.55
N VAL A 265 -18.11 -16.68 7.89
CA VAL A 265 -17.07 -15.74 8.30
C VAL A 265 -17.72 -14.44 8.77
N ARG A 266 -17.39 -14.02 9.99
CA ARG A 266 -17.81 -12.74 10.55
C ARG A 266 -16.58 -11.87 10.85
N ALA A 267 -16.44 -10.76 10.16
CA ALA A 267 -15.42 -9.75 10.47
C ALA A 267 -16.03 -8.59 11.28
N ILE A 268 -15.34 -8.20 12.36
CA ILE A 268 -15.74 -7.12 13.25
C ILE A 268 -14.59 -6.11 13.29
N ALA A 269 -14.81 -4.94 12.68
CA ALA A 269 -13.95 -3.78 12.79
C ALA A 269 -14.48 -2.86 13.89
N SER A 270 -13.61 -2.49 14.83
CA SER A 270 -13.91 -1.57 15.92
C SER A 270 -13.35 -0.17 15.64
N TYR A 271 -13.15 0.67 16.66
CA TYR A 271 -12.41 1.90 16.46
C TYR A 271 -11.00 1.59 15.91
N VAL A 272 -10.59 2.35 14.89
CA VAL A 272 -9.32 2.19 14.19
C VAL A 272 -8.43 3.40 14.46
N GLY A 273 -7.24 3.20 15.04
CA GLY A 273 -6.33 4.30 15.39
C GLY A 273 -5.47 4.83 14.24
N GLY A 274 -6.07 4.92 13.04
CA GLY A 274 -5.47 5.40 11.81
C GLY A 274 -4.73 4.30 11.02
N GLN A 275 -5.11 4.09 9.76
CA GLN A 275 -4.39 3.17 8.84
C GLN A 275 -3.74 3.88 7.66
N PHE A 276 -4.29 5.01 7.20
CA PHE A 276 -3.71 5.83 6.12
C PHE A 276 -3.38 5.05 4.82
N GLY A 277 -4.15 4.01 4.50
CA GLY A 277 -3.93 3.10 3.35
C GLY A 277 -3.27 1.76 3.71
N ARG A 278 -2.78 1.60 4.95
CA ARG A 278 -2.17 0.36 5.44
C ARG A 278 -3.14 -0.83 5.33
N GLY A 279 -2.84 -1.75 4.40
CA GLY A 279 -3.56 -3.00 4.21
C GLY A 279 -4.97 -2.85 3.62
N ASP A 280 -5.20 -1.84 2.75
CA ASP A 280 -6.48 -1.40 2.13
C ASP A 280 -7.46 -2.51 1.67
N THR A 281 -7.00 -3.74 1.53
CA THR A 281 -7.71 -4.87 0.92
C THR A 281 -7.87 -6.11 1.83
N GLY A 282 -7.52 -6.02 3.13
CA GLY A 282 -7.86 -7.05 4.12
C GLY A 282 -7.13 -8.40 3.98
N ASP A 283 -6.03 -8.40 3.23
CA ASP A 283 -5.34 -9.57 2.67
C ASP A 283 -3.94 -9.79 3.28
N GLN A 284 -3.80 -9.44 4.56
CA GLN A 284 -2.58 -9.71 5.29
C GLN A 284 -2.50 -11.20 5.68
N PRO A 285 -1.43 -11.92 5.29
CA PRO A 285 -1.31 -13.37 5.55
C PRO A 285 -1.46 -13.77 7.02
N PHE A 286 -1.03 -12.92 7.94
CA PHE A 286 -1.17 -13.19 9.38
C PHE A 286 -2.63 -13.40 9.80
N PHE A 287 -3.64 -12.86 9.10
CA PHE A 287 -5.03 -13.15 9.41
C PHE A 287 -5.35 -14.63 9.20
N LEU A 288 -4.90 -15.20 8.08
CA LEU A 288 -5.09 -16.62 7.77
C LEU A 288 -4.28 -17.51 8.71
N VAL A 289 -3.01 -17.17 8.96
CA VAL A 289 -2.15 -17.90 9.92
C VAL A 289 -2.79 -17.94 11.31
N THR A 290 -3.30 -16.80 11.79
CA THR A 290 -3.97 -16.70 13.09
C THR A 290 -5.28 -17.51 13.11
N GLY A 291 -6.04 -17.48 12.01
CA GLY A 291 -7.26 -18.26 11.84
C GLY A 291 -7.02 -19.76 11.90
N LEU A 292 -5.96 -20.24 11.24
CA LEU A 292 -5.57 -21.65 11.24
C LEU A 292 -5.02 -22.10 12.61
N LEU A 293 -4.25 -21.27 13.30
CA LEU A 293 -3.85 -21.55 14.69
C LEU A 293 -5.07 -21.65 15.62
N ALA A 294 -6.06 -20.77 15.47
CA ALA A 294 -7.30 -20.84 16.25
C ALA A 294 -8.09 -22.11 15.95
N MET A 295 -8.13 -22.53 14.68
CA MET A 295 -8.76 -23.79 14.27
C MET A 295 -8.04 -24.99 14.89
N LYS A 296 -6.71 -25.03 14.80
CA LYS A 296 -5.87 -26.13 15.30
C LYS A 296 -5.98 -26.31 16.81
N THR A 297 -6.01 -25.20 17.54
CA THR A 297 -6.03 -25.21 19.02
C THR A 297 -7.43 -25.30 19.61
N GLY A 298 -8.47 -25.02 18.82
CA GLY A 298 -9.85 -24.90 19.31
C GLY A 298 -10.06 -23.71 20.26
N ARG A 299 -9.10 -22.79 20.34
CA ARG A 299 -9.07 -21.65 21.27
C ARG A 299 -9.02 -20.33 20.49
N PRO A 300 -9.50 -19.21 21.04
CA PRO A 300 -9.26 -17.90 20.46
C PRO A 300 -7.75 -17.61 20.36
N VAL A 301 -7.28 -17.11 19.22
CA VAL A 301 -5.87 -16.76 19.03
C VAL A 301 -5.75 -15.29 18.64
N LYS A 302 -4.88 -14.57 19.34
CA LYS A 302 -4.55 -13.17 19.10
C LYS A 302 -3.22 -13.03 18.40
N TYR A 303 -3.17 -12.24 17.33
CA TYR A 303 -1.91 -11.80 16.74
C TYR A 303 -1.83 -10.27 16.82
N ARG A 304 -0.65 -9.77 17.23
CA ARG A 304 -0.42 -8.34 17.38
C ARG A 304 0.99 -7.99 16.95
N HIS A 305 1.11 -6.94 16.14
CA HIS A 305 2.39 -6.35 15.81
C HIS A 305 2.99 -5.63 17.02
N THR A 306 4.30 -5.74 17.17
CA THR A 306 5.07 -4.79 17.97
C THR A 306 5.09 -3.42 17.28
N ARG A 307 5.56 -2.39 18.00
CA ARG A 307 5.75 -1.07 17.37
C ARG A 307 6.72 -1.15 16.20
N HIS A 308 7.83 -1.86 16.36
CA HIS A 308 8.82 -2.07 15.30
C HIS A 308 8.20 -2.74 14.06
N GLN A 309 7.42 -3.81 14.25
CA GLN A 309 6.73 -4.49 13.15
C GLN A 309 5.71 -3.58 12.43
N SER A 310 5.15 -2.58 13.10
CA SER A 310 4.24 -1.62 12.47
C SER A 310 4.95 -0.67 11.49
N PHE A 311 6.26 -0.43 11.65
CA PHE A 311 7.07 0.35 10.70
C PHE A 311 7.45 -0.43 9.43
N LEU A 312 7.16 -1.73 9.36
CA LEU A 312 7.35 -2.56 8.16
C LEU A 312 6.24 -2.34 7.12
N ASN A 313 5.28 -1.46 7.40
CA ASN A 313 4.31 -1.00 6.41
C ASN A 313 4.85 0.27 5.77
N THR A 314 5.07 0.24 4.46
CA THR A 314 5.71 1.33 3.72
C THR A 314 4.93 1.64 2.45
N ARG A 315 5.12 2.86 1.93
CA ARG A 315 4.80 3.24 0.55
C ARG A 315 5.88 2.66 -0.36
N GLN A 316 5.48 2.22 -1.55
CA GLN A 316 6.39 1.86 -2.64
C GLN A 316 7.26 3.06 -3.06
N PRO A 317 8.60 2.98 -2.95
CA PRO A 317 9.48 4.00 -3.50
C PRO A 317 9.45 3.96 -5.04
N ALA A 318 9.70 5.09 -5.66
CA ALA A 318 9.67 5.22 -7.11
C ALA A 318 10.72 6.21 -7.60
N ILE A 319 11.38 5.84 -8.69
CA ILE A 319 12.23 6.72 -9.48
C ILE A 319 11.38 7.23 -10.63
N TYR A 320 11.36 8.54 -10.84
CA TYR A 320 10.64 9.17 -11.94
C TYR A 320 11.60 9.94 -12.83
N ASP A 321 11.46 9.79 -14.14
CA ASP A 321 12.02 10.68 -15.15
C ASP A 321 10.89 11.43 -15.84
N PHE A 322 11.07 12.73 -16.02
CA PHE A 322 10.09 13.62 -16.62
C PHE A 322 10.73 14.46 -17.72
N LYS A 323 9.94 14.73 -18.76
CA LYS A 323 10.30 15.66 -19.82
C LYS A 323 9.07 16.45 -20.28
N ALA A 324 9.17 17.76 -20.28
CA ALA A 324 8.11 18.68 -20.73
C ALA A 324 8.60 19.54 -21.90
N GLY A 325 7.78 19.62 -22.94
CA GLY A 325 7.99 20.48 -24.11
C GLY A 325 6.95 21.59 -24.10
N VAL A 326 7.40 22.83 -24.25
CA VAL A 326 6.53 24.01 -24.19
C VAL A 326 6.88 25.03 -25.28
N LYS A 327 5.88 25.83 -25.67
CA LYS A 327 6.07 27.01 -26.52
C LYS A 327 6.51 28.22 -25.69
N LYS A 328 7.09 29.25 -26.33
CA LYS A 328 7.48 30.52 -25.68
C LYS A 328 6.33 31.22 -24.97
N ASP A 329 5.10 31.01 -25.44
CA ASP A 329 3.90 31.59 -24.83
C ASP A 329 3.42 30.84 -23.58
N GLY A 330 4.11 29.77 -23.18
CA GLY A 330 3.76 28.94 -22.02
C GLY A 330 2.78 27.82 -22.31
N THR A 331 2.46 27.53 -23.58
CA THR A 331 1.61 26.36 -23.94
C THR A 331 2.40 25.06 -23.82
N LEU A 332 1.90 24.12 -23.02
CA LEU A 332 2.43 22.77 -22.86
C LEU A 332 2.06 21.92 -24.08
N THR A 333 3.05 21.48 -24.85
CA THR A 333 2.86 20.72 -26.10
C THR A 333 3.15 19.23 -25.94
N ALA A 334 4.04 18.87 -25.01
CA ALA A 334 4.44 17.49 -24.80
C ALA A 334 4.75 17.20 -23.32
N LEU A 335 4.39 16.01 -22.86
CA LEU A 335 4.83 15.47 -21.58
C LEU A 335 5.23 14.00 -21.77
N TYR A 336 6.39 13.65 -21.25
CA TYR A 336 6.83 12.26 -21.09
C TYR A 336 7.13 12.00 -19.62
N THR A 337 6.65 10.86 -19.12
CA THR A 337 6.94 10.40 -17.77
C THR A 337 7.29 8.92 -17.77
N LYS A 338 8.38 8.57 -17.11
CA LYS A 338 8.75 7.19 -16.83
C LYS A 338 8.83 6.99 -15.33
N SER A 339 8.26 5.89 -14.81
CA SER A 339 8.55 5.44 -13.45
C SER A 339 9.15 4.04 -13.38
N ILE A 340 10.10 3.89 -12.48
CA ILE A 340 10.57 2.59 -11.97
C ILE A 340 10.15 2.52 -10.51
N GLY A 341 9.10 1.75 -10.24
CA GLY A 341 8.59 1.54 -8.89
C GLY A 341 9.19 0.29 -8.28
N ASN A 342 9.88 0.43 -7.15
CA ASN A 342 10.33 -0.71 -6.37
C ASN A 342 9.14 -1.22 -5.55
N VAL A 343 8.63 -2.40 -5.92
CA VAL A 343 7.47 -3.00 -5.23
C VAL A 343 7.90 -3.75 -3.96
N GLY A 344 9.21 -3.90 -3.75
CA GLY A 344 9.80 -4.73 -2.71
C GLY A 344 9.60 -6.20 -3.03
N ALA A 345 9.52 -7.03 -1.99
CA ALA A 345 9.44 -8.47 -2.16
C ALA A 345 8.10 -8.96 -2.73
N TYR A 346 7.01 -8.18 -2.63
CA TYR A 346 5.69 -8.56 -3.12
C TYR A 346 5.01 -7.39 -3.84
N ALA A 347 4.34 -7.68 -4.95
CA ALA A 347 3.77 -6.70 -5.85
C ALA A 347 2.63 -5.91 -5.19
N ASP A 348 1.82 -6.60 -4.38
CA ASP A 348 0.70 -6.03 -3.64
C ASP A 348 -0.18 -5.13 -4.55
N LEU A 349 -0.47 -3.89 -4.11
CA LEU A 349 -1.22 -2.88 -4.88
C LEU A 349 -0.30 -1.89 -5.59
N SER A 350 0.98 -2.22 -5.78
CA SER A 350 1.95 -1.26 -6.32
C SER A 350 1.58 -0.79 -7.71
N MET A 351 1.02 -1.65 -8.56
CA MET A 351 0.58 -1.26 -9.91
C MET A 351 -0.60 -0.29 -9.92
N PHE A 352 -1.47 -0.34 -8.91
CA PHE A 352 -2.51 0.66 -8.72
C PHE A 352 -1.90 2.06 -8.57
N ALA A 353 -0.84 2.17 -7.78
CA ALA A 353 -0.17 3.43 -7.51
C ALA A 353 0.78 3.87 -8.63
N LEU A 354 1.34 2.94 -9.40
CA LEU A 354 2.33 3.22 -10.44
C LEU A 354 1.72 3.49 -11.82
N LYS A 355 0.56 2.88 -12.14
CA LYS A 355 -0.11 3.04 -13.45
C LYS A 355 -1.52 3.61 -13.33
N PHE A 356 -2.37 2.96 -12.54
CA PHE A 356 -3.80 3.29 -12.49
C PHE A 356 -4.06 4.73 -11.99
N VAL A 357 -3.54 5.10 -10.81
CA VAL A 357 -3.73 6.45 -10.27
C VAL A 357 -3.08 7.52 -11.16
N PRO A 358 -1.81 7.40 -11.60
CA PRO A 358 -1.20 8.39 -12.49
C PRO A 358 -2.00 8.68 -13.77
N LYS A 359 -2.62 7.65 -14.36
CA LYS A 359 -3.53 7.79 -15.51
C LYS A 359 -4.80 8.58 -15.17
N GLU A 360 -5.31 8.44 -13.95
CA GLU A 360 -6.55 9.10 -13.50
C GLU A 360 -6.33 10.44 -12.78
N LEU A 361 -5.09 10.91 -12.67
CA LEU A 361 -4.80 12.20 -12.05
C LEU A 361 -5.49 13.32 -12.82
N GLY A 362 -6.20 14.19 -12.11
CA GLY A 362 -6.84 15.36 -12.72
C GLY A 362 -5.84 16.25 -13.43
N GLU A 363 -4.61 16.35 -12.92
CA GLU A 363 -3.49 17.08 -13.52
C GLU A 363 -3.05 16.50 -14.88
N VAL A 364 -3.34 15.22 -15.16
CA VAL A 364 -3.02 14.56 -16.43
C VAL A 364 -4.25 14.49 -17.33
N LEU A 365 -5.38 14.03 -16.79
CA LEU A 365 -6.65 13.88 -17.50
C LEU A 365 -7.20 15.21 -18.00
N LEU A 366 -7.05 16.26 -17.20
CA LEU A 366 -7.71 17.54 -17.44
C LEU A 366 -6.76 18.59 -18.03
N ALA A 367 -5.48 18.26 -18.17
CA ALA A 367 -4.52 19.10 -18.83
C ALA A 367 -4.60 18.96 -20.36
N HIS A 368 -4.49 20.10 -21.05
CA HIS A 368 -4.50 20.15 -22.51
C HIS A 368 -3.13 19.78 -23.09
N ILE A 369 -2.70 18.52 -22.94
CA ILE A 369 -1.36 18.05 -23.38
C ILE A 369 -1.49 17.25 -24.69
N PRO A 370 -1.37 17.85 -25.88
CA PRO A 370 -1.68 17.14 -27.13
C PRO A 370 -0.81 15.91 -27.39
N ASN A 371 0.42 15.87 -26.84
CA ASN A 371 1.34 14.75 -26.97
C ASN A 371 1.75 14.24 -25.58
N LEU A 372 1.34 13.03 -25.22
CA LEU A 372 1.58 12.46 -23.88
C LEU A 372 2.08 11.03 -24.02
N ARG A 373 3.17 10.70 -23.34
CA ARG A 373 3.62 9.31 -23.18
C ARG A 373 3.92 9.04 -21.72
N MET A 374 3.26 8.05 -21.14
CA MET A 374 3.52 7.62 -19.77
C MET A 374 3.88 6.14 -19.77
N GLU A 375 5.02 5.83 -19.17
CA GLU A 375 5.48 4.46 -18.98
C GLU A 375 5.81 4.19 -17.52
N SER A 376 5.55 2.97 -17.06
CA SER A 376 5.91 2.57 -15.70
C SER A 376 6.22 1.09 -15.60
N TYR A 377 7.24 0.78 -14.81
CA TYR A 377 7.72 -0.57 -14.51
C TYR A 377 7.64 -0.81 -13.01
N GLY A 378 6.88 -1.82 -12.58
CA GLY A 378 6.97 -2.34 -11.22
C GLY A 378 8.08 -3.38 -11.17
N VAL A 379 9.01 -3.25 -10.23
CA VAL A 379 10.19 -4.11 -10.14
C VAL A 379 10.32 -4.71 -8.75
N TYR A 380 10.37 -6.03 -8.68
CA TYR A 380 10.69 -6.77 -7.46
C TYR A 380 12.12 -6.49 -7.02
N ALA A 381 12.31 -6.32 -5.73
CA ALA A 381 13.62 -6.29 -5.08
C ALA A 381 13.49 -6.84 -3.65
N ASN A 382 14.58 -7.25 -3.01
CA ASN A 382 14.58 -7.81 -1.65
C ASN A 382 14.41 -6.74 -0.55
N ASN A 383 13.62 -5.72 -0.83
CA ASN A 383 13.23 -4.66 0.10
C ASN A 383 11.86 -4.97 0.73
N ILE A 384 11.55 -4.22 1.79
CA ILE A 384 10.22 -4.22 2.41
C ILE A 384 9.16 -3.94 1.32
N PRO A 385 8.13 -4.78 1.18
CA PRO A 385 7.04 -4.55 0.24
C PRO A 385 6.36 -3.18 0.43
N GLY A 386 6.03 -2.56 -0.70
CA GLY A 386 5.24 -1.33 -0.73
C GLY A 386 3.74 -1.63 -0.67
N CYS A 387 2.99 -0.82 0.06
CA CYS A 387 1.54 -0.88 0.16
C CYS A 387 0.94 0.52 -0.08
N MET A 388 -0.39 0.59 -0.15
CA MET A 388 -1.11 1.85 -0.26
C MET A 388 -0.79 2.78 0.92
N MET A 389 -0.63 4.05 0.57
CA MET A 389 -0.46 5.14 1.51
C MET A 389 -1.20 6.36 0.97
N ARG A 390 -1.83 7.13 1.86
CA ARG A 390 -2.60 8.34 1.53
C ARG A 390 -1.89 9.19 0.48
N GLY A 391 -2.56 9.42 -0.66
CA GLY A 391 -1.94 9.98 -1.87
C GLY A 391 -1.29 8.89 -2.73
N VAL A 392 -2.02 7.80 -2.97
CA VAL A 392 -1.56 6.58 -3.65
C VAL A 392 -1.03 6.94 -5.04
N GLY A 393 0.29 6.86 -5.27
CA GLY A 393 0.93 7.26 -6.54
C GLY A 393 1.01 8.77 -6.78
N ASN A 394 -0.09 9.47 -6.49
CA ASN A 394 -0.24 10.92 -6.65
C ASN A 394 0.90 11.69 -5.98
N SER A 395 1.23 11.39 -4.72
CA SER A 395 2.26 12.14 -3.99
C SER A 395 3.66 12.02 -4.63
N GLN A 396 4.01 10.86 -5.17
CA GLN A 396 5.31 10.68 -5.83
C GLN A 396 5.34 11.40 -7.18
N TYR A 397 4.26 11.26 -7.97
CA TYR A 397 4.14 11.88 -9.28
C TYR A 397 4.11 13.42 -9.20
N ASN A 398 3.29 13.97 -8.31
CA ASN A 398 3.11 15.43 -8.19
C ASN A 398 4.34 16.14 -7.61
N LEU A 399 5.22 15.45 -6.88
CA LEU A 399 6.50 16.03 -6.44
C LEU A 399 7.33 16.48 -7.66
N ILE A 400 7.61 15.56 -8.57
CA ILE A 400 8.41 15.86 -9.76
C ILE A 400 7.65 16.72 -10.77
N LEU A 401 6.34 16.50 -10.97
CA LEU A 401 5.55 17.36 -11.84
C LEU A 401 5.62 18.84 -11.39
N SER A 402 5.51 19.10 -10.08
CA SER A 402 5.61 20.46 -9.54
C SER A 402 6.98 21.08 -9.81
N HIS A 403 8.07 20.32 -9.65
CA HIS A 403 9.41 20.79 -9.96
C HIS A 403 9.63 21.05 -11.47
N ILE A 404 9.06 20.23 -12.34
CA ILE A 404 9.11 20.44 -13.79
C ILE A 404 8.33 21.71 -14.18
N ILE A 405 7.16 21.92 -13.57
CA ILE A 405 6.37 23.14 -13.76
C ILE A 405 7.18 24.39 -13.35
N ASP A 406 7.79 24.38 -12.17
CA ASP A 406 8.58 25.51 -11.69
C ASP A 406 9.79 25.76 -12.60
N ALA A 407 10.51 24.72 -13.02
CA ALA A 407 11.65 24.84 -13.92
C ALA A 407 11.27 25.34 -15.33
N VAL A 408 10.09 24.95 -15.83
CA VAL A 408 9.54 25.50 -17.07
C VAL A 408 9.19 26.98 -16.90
N ALA A 409 8.49 27.32 -15.82
CA ALA A 409 8.07 28.69 -15.54
C ALA A 409 9.29 29.62 -15.40
N GLU A 410 10.35 29.16 -14.74
CA GLU A 410 11.63 29.86 -14.64
C GLU A 410 12.25 30.12 -16.01
N LYS A 411 12.41 29.10 -16.85
CA LYS A 411 12.98 29.25 -18.21
C LYS A 411 12.19 30.22 -19.09
N LEU A 412 10.88 30.29 -18.91
CA LEU A 412 10.01 31.20 -19.66
C LEU A 412 9.88 32.59 -19.04
N GLY A 413 10.40 32.82 -17.83
CA GLY A 413 10.09 34.03 -17.05
C GLY A 413 8.60 34.16 -16.72
N MET A 414 7.87 33.05 -16.69
CA MET A 414 6.44 32.99 -16.43
C MET A 414 6.16 32.77 -14.93
N ASP A 415 4.98 33.15 -14.46
CA ASP A 415 4.52 32.75 -13.13
C ASP A 415 4.01 31.30 -13.13
N PRO A 416 4.47 30.43 -12.22
CA PRO A 416 4.04 29.04 -12.18
C PRO A 416 2.53 28.92 -11.91
N VAL A 417 1.92 29.86 -11.18
CA VAL A 417 0.46 29.91 -11.01
C VAL A 417 -0.22 30.19 -12.35
N ASP A 418 0.29 31.16 -13.11
CA ASP A 418 -0.28 31.52 -14.40
C ASP A 418 -0.04 30.40 -15.44
N PHE A 419 1.11 29.73 -15.39
CA PHE A 419 1.41 28.54 -16.21
C PHE A 419 0.47 27.38 -15.89
N CYS A 420 0.25 27.09 -14.60
CA CYS A 420 -0.69 26.07 -14.15
C CYS A 420 -2.12 26.37 -14.62
N ILE A 421 -2.58 27.61 -14.45
CA ILE A 421 -3.91 28.02 -14.92
C ILE A 421 -4.01 27.86 -16.44
N LYS A 422 -2.98 28.24 -17.21
CA LYS A 422 -3.01 28.12 -18.67
C LYS A 422 -3.13 26.67 -19.16
N ASN A 423 -2.46 25.71 -18.50
CA ASN A 423 -2.30 24.37 -19.05
C ASN A 423 -3.16 23.28 -18.37
N PHE A 424 -3.57 23.49 -17.11
CA PHE A 424 -4.25 22.48 -16.30
C PHE A 424 -5.66 22.88 -15.88
N ALA A 425 -6.07 24.13 -16.09
CA ALA A 425 -7.45 24.55 -15.89
C ALA A 425 -8.33 24.13 -17.08
N HIS A 426 -9.56 23.73 -16.79
CA HIS A 426 -10.53 23.25 -17.77
C HIS A 426 -11.96 23.61 -17.33
N GLU A 427 -12.89 23.67 -18.27
CA GLU A 427 -14.32 23.85 -18.01
C GLU A 427 -15.03 22.48 -17.95
N TRP A 428 -15.56 22.09 -16.79
CA TRP A 428 -16.38 20.88 -16.63
C TRP A 428 -17.88 21.24 -16.57
N GLU A 429 -18.57 21.13 -17.71
CA GLU A 429 -20.03 21.36 -17.83
C GLU A 429 -20.56 22.67 -17.18
N LYS A 430 -21.79 22.66 -16.61
CA LYS A 430 -22.47 23.79 -15.94
C LYS A 430 -22.25 23.85 -14.43
N LEU A 431 -21.51 22.91 -13.85
CA LEU A 431 -21.08 23.00 -12.46
C LEU A 431 -19.93 24.01 -12.38
N PRO A 432 -19.75 24.75 -11.27
CA PRO A 432 -18.67 25.72 -11.20
C PRO A 432 -17.32 25.02 -11.36
N SER A 433 -16.76 25.10 -12.56
CA SER A 433 -15.41 24.72 -13.00
C SER A 433 -14.30 25.56 -12.33
N ALA A 434 -14.60 26.14 -11.17
CA ALA A 434 -13.76 27.11 -10.50
C ALA A 434 -12.76 26.50 -9.51
N SER A 435 -12.59 25.17 -9.40
CA SER A 435 -11.80 24.63 -8.28
C SER A 435 -10.31 24.97 -8.43
N LEU A 436 -9.64 24.61 -9.52
CA LEU A 436 -8.19 24.83 -9.64
C LEU A 436 -7.84 26.32 -9.76
N VAL A 437 -8.48 27.03 -10.68
CA VAL A 437 -8.23 28.47 -10.87
C VAL A 437 -8.55 29.26 -9.61
N ALA A 438 -9.69 29.02 -8.95
CA ALA A 438 -10.00 29.74 -7.73
C ALA A 438 -9.09 29.35 -6.57
N VAL A 439 -8.73 28.06 -6.42
CA VAL A 439 -7.78 27.63 -5.39
C VAL A 439 -6.41 28.26 -5.59
N LEU A 440 -5.88 28.26 -6.82
CA LEU A 440 -4.59 28.85 -7.13
C LEU A 440 -4.60 30.38 -6.96
N ARG A 441 -5.64 31.07 -7.47
CA ARG A 441 -5.76 32.53 -7.32
C ARG A 441 -5.96 32.96 -5.87
N GLU A 442 -6.85 32.29 -5.14
CA GLU A 442 -7.11 32.60 -3.73
C GLU A 442 -5.91 32.25 -2.85
N GLY A 443 -5.24 31.11 -3.11
CA GLY A 443 -4.00 30.73 -2.46
C GLY A 443 -2.89 31.77 -2.68
N SER A 444 -2.67 32.15 -3.95
CA SER A 444 -1.73 33.20 -4.36
C SER A 444 -2.00 34.52 -3.62
N LYS A 445 -3.26 34.98 -3.61
CA LYS A 445 -3.69 36.18 -2.87
C LYS A 445 -3.42 36.07 -1.37
N ARG A 446 -3.77 34.96 -0.72
CA ARG A 446 -3.61 34.76 0.74
C ARG A 446 -2.14 34.71 1.17
N LEU A 447 -1.29 34.15 0.32
CA LEU A 447 0.14 34.08 0.59
C LEU A 447 0.82 35.45 0.37
N GLY A 448 0.20 36.36 -0.37
CA GLY A 448 0.87 37.55 -0.91
C GLY A 448 1.92 37.14 -1.94
N TRP A 449 1.58 36.16 -2.79
CA TRP A 449 2.51 35.51 -3.69
C TRP A 449 3.11 36.50 -4.69
N LYS A 450 2.29 37.37 -5.31
CA LYS A 450 2.78 38.33 -6.30
C LYS A 450 3.77 39.34 -5.70
N GLU A 451 3.63 39.67 -4.42
CA GLU A 451 4.54 40.60 -3.73
C GLU A 451 5.79 39.91 -3.16
N LYS A 452 5.67 38.65 -2.72
CA LYS A 452 6.75 37.91 -2.04
C LYS A 452 7.53 36.98 -2.93
N ARG A 453 7.01 36.63 -4.11
CA ARG A 453 7.71 35.77 -5.04
C ARG A 453 8.91 36.52 -5.57
N HIS A 454 10.07 35.91 -5.42
CA HIS A 454 11.27 36.31 -6.14
C HIS A 454 11.32 35.48 -7.42
N ALA A 455 11.43 36.14 -8.58
CA ALA A 455 11.80 35.43 -9.80
C ALA A 455 13.18 34.77 -9.54
N PRO A 456 13.36 33.49 -9.87
CA PRO A 456 14.64 32.80 -9.68
C PRO A 456 15.81 33.54 -10.35
#